data_AF-A0AAV6PBE2-F1
#
_entry.id   AF-A0AAV6PBE2-F1
#
_cell.length_a   1.000
_cell.length_b   1.000
_cell.length_c   1.000
_cell.angle_alpha   90.00
_cell.angle_beta   90.00
_cell.angle_gamma   90.00
#
_symmetry.space_group_name_H-M   'P 1'
#
loop_
_entity.id
_entity.type
_entity.pdbx_description
1 polymer ?
#
loop_
_entity_poly.entity_id
_entity_poly.type
_entity_poly.pdbx_seq_one_letter_code
_entity_poly.pdbx_strand_id
1 'polypeptide(L)'
;MHHNENSSREQATTALGQAVYRVSYPKAKKGEPTAKPVKTDPTYNYVAELMRLVFEEVMEDPESFAEDMRKIAIPETLSAQYDRPLKEEVIASHVTRFSQGVGGSQHIVQPDQETPRTRRPKYPQHQLTKLRYAKCR
;
A
#
# COMPACT_ATOMS: atom_id res chain seq x y z
N MET A 1 24.40 -0.50 -19.25
CA MET A 1 23.05 0.09 -19.23
C MET A 1 22.05 -1.05 -19.33
N HIS A 2 21.13 -1.19 -18.38
CA HIS A 2 20.11 -2.25 -18.41
C HIS A 2 18.84 -1.73 -19.08
N HIS A 3 18.27 -2.50 -20.00
CA HIS A 3 16.99 -2.16 -20.64
C HIS A 3 15.87 -2.26 -19.61
N ASN A 4 15.08 -1.18 -19.47
CA ASN A 4 13.86 -1.16 -18.66
C ASN A 4 12.69 -0.72 -19.54
N GLU A 5 11.81 -1.68 -19.87
CA GLU A 5 10.60 -1.51 -20.68
C GLU A 5 9.73 -0.34 -20.20
N ASN A 6 9.71 -0.09 -18.88
CA ASN A 6 8.82 0.91 -18.27
C ASN A 6 9.42 2.32 -18.16
N SER A 7 10.65 2.53 -18.66
CA SER A 7 11.38 3.79 -18.51
C SER A 7 10.83 4.93 -19.39
N SER A 8 10.48 4.63 -20.63
CA SER A 8 10.01 5.57 -21.66
C SER A 8 8.48 5.61 -21.82
N ARG A 9 7.71 5.15 -20.82
CA ARG A 9 6.24 5.17 -20.87
C ARG A 9 5.69 6.56 -21.17
N GLU A 10 4.81 6.60 -22.16
CA GLU A 10 4.09 7.79 -22.62
C GLU A 10 3.02 8.26 -21.63
N GLN A 11 2.50 9.46 -21.85
CA GLN A 11 1.37 9.97 -21.09
C GLN A 11 0.08 9.25 -21.55
N ALA A 12 -0.74 8.85 -20.59
CA ALA A 12 -2.05 8.27 -20.85
C ALA A 12 -2.99 9.28 -21.51
N THR A 13 -3.81 8.80 -22.43
CA THR A 13 -4.83 9.57 -23.14
C THR A 13 -6.22 8.97 -22.87
N THR A 14 -7.24 9.83 -22.90
CA THR A 14 -8.65 9.39 -22.87
C THR A 14 -9.04 8.78 -24.21
N ALA A 15 -10.24 8.17 -24.29
CA ALA A 15 -10.78 7.64 -25.55
C ALA A 15 -10.91 8.71 -26.66
N LEU A 16 -10.95 9.99 -26.30
CA LEU A 16 -10.97 11.12 -27.24
C LEU A 16 -9.56 11.66 -27.58
N GLY A 17 -8.50 10.98 -27.14
CA GLY A 17 -7.11 11.39 -27.37
C GLY A 17 -6.60 12.51 -26.47
N GLN A 18 -7.35 12.89 -25.43
CA GLN A 18 -6.94 13.99 -24.54
C GLN A 18 -5.98 13.50 -23.45
N ALA A 19 -4.92 14.25 -23.20
CA ALA A 19 -3.90 13.90 -22.21
C ALA A 19 -4.46 13.87 -20.78
N VAL A 20 -4.20 12.79 -20.04
CA VAL A 20 -4.71 12.58 -18.68
C VAL A 20 -3.76 13.16 -17.65
N TYR A 21 -4.30 13.91 -16.68
CA TYR A 21 -3.56 14.50 -15.58
C TYR A 21 -4.17 14.11 -14.23
N ARG A 22 -3.31 13.93 -13.22
CA ARG A 22 -3.70 13.81 -11.83
C ARG A 22 -3.39 15.11 -11.10
N VAL A 23 -4.37 15.64 -10.38
CA VAL A 23 -4.16 16.80 -9.48
C VAL A 23 -3.46 16.32 -8.21
N SER A 24 -2.39 17.02 -7.82
CA SER A 24 -1.65 16.77 -6.58
C SER A 24 -1.54 18.04 -5.75
N TYR A 25 -1.56 17.91 -4.43
CA TYR A 25 -1.47 19.02 -3.48
C TYR A 25 -0.18 18.91 -2.65
N PRO A 26 0.98 19.27 -3.22
CA PRO A 26 2.26 19.13 -2.53
C PRO A 26 2.33 20.11 -1.35
N LYS A 27 2.73 19.60 -0.17
CA LYS A 27 2.92 20.42 1.05
C LYS A 27 3.87 21.60 0.85
N ALA A 28 4.90 21.44 0.01
CA ALA A 28 5.87 22.48 -0.32
C ALA A 28 5.23 23.74 -0.96
N LYS A 29 4.10 23.58 -1.65
CA LYS A 29 3.32 24.68 -2.24
C LYS A 29 2.16 25.13 -1.36
N LYS A 30 2.21 24.85 -0.05
CA LYS A 30 1.20 25.30 0.93
C LYS A 30 -0.25 24.96 0.56
N GLY A 31 -0.46 23.83 -0.13
CA GLY A 31 -1.80 23.39 -0.55
C GLY A 31 -2.26 23.89 -1.92
N GLU A 32 -1.41 24.57 -2.70
CA GLU A 32 -1.74 24.87 -4.10
C GLU A 32 -1.77 23.59 -4.96
N PRO A 33 -2.77 23.43 -5.85
CA PRO A 33 -2.87 22.29 -6.73
C PRO A 33 -1.77 22.31 -7.81
N THR A 34 -1.30 21.15 -8.21
CA THR A 34 -0.39 20.96 -9.34
C THR A 34 -0.83 19.75 -10.16
N ALA A 35 -1.05 19.96 -11.46
CA ALA A 35 -1.31 18.89 -12.42
C ALA A 35 -0.04 18.10 -12.69
N LYS A 36 -0.13 16.77 -12.68
CA LYS A 36 0.96 15.85 -13.05
C LYS A 36 0.48 14.92 -14.17
N PRO A 37 1.27 14.72 -15.24
CA PRO A 37 0.90 13.79 -16.29
C PRO A 37 0.80 12.38 -15.72
N VAL A 38 -0.29 11.68 -16.06
CA VAL A 38 -0.46 10.27 -15.73
C VAL A 38 0.18 9.47 -16.85
N LYS A 39 1.13 8.60 -16.53
CA LYS A 39 1.72 7.70 -17.52
C LYS A 39 0.78 6.53 -17.80
N THR A 40 0.91 5.94 -18.98
CA THR A 40 0.26 4.65 -19.29
C THR A 40 0.64 3.59 -18.28
N ASP A 41 -0.22 2.59 -18.13
CA ASP A 41 0.02 1.48 -17.21
C ASP A 41 1.33 0.75 -17.57
N PRO A 42 2.09 0.31 -16.55
CA PRO A 42 3.29 -0.45 -16.80
C PRO A 42 2.97 -1.79 -17.45
N THR A 43 3.84 -2.21 -18.36
CA THR A 43 3.77 -3.52 -18.99
C THR A 43 4.86 -4.42 -18.43
N TYR A 44 4.61 -5.72 -18.51
CA TYR A 44 5.53 -6.78 -18.10
C TYR A 44 5.52 -7.89 -19.15
N ASN A 45 5.46 -7.50 -20.43
CA ASN A 45 5.27 -8.45 -21.53
C ASN A 45 6.43 -9.44 -21.61
N TYR A 46 7.64 -8.99 -21.25
CA TYR A 46 8.80 -9.85 -21.16
C TYR A 46 8.59 -11.06 -20.23
N VAL A 47 7.77 -10.94 -19.17
CA VAL A 47 7.49 -12.07 -18.27
C VAL A 47 6.67 -13.12 -19.00
N ALA A 48 5.64 -12.71 -19.74
CA ALA A 48 4.81 -13.64 -20.50
C ALA A 48 5.64 -14.32 -21.61
N GLU A 49 6.48 -13.56 -22.31
CA GLU A 49 7.38 -14.11 -23.34
C GLU A 49 8.39 -15.10 -22.75
N LEU A 50 8.99 -14.79 -21.60
CA LEU A 50 9.91 -15.70 -20.91
C LEU A 50 9.20 -16.96 -20.45
N MET A 51 8.02 -16.85 -19.85
CA MET A 51 7.25 -18.03 -19.41
C MET A 51 6.88 -18.91 -20.60
N ARG A 52 6.45 -18.30 -21.72
CA ARG A 52 6.19 -19.03 -22.96
C ARG A 52 7.43 -19.78 -23.44
N LEU A 53 8.57 -19.10 -23.52
CA LEU A 53 9.85 -19.68 -23.94
C LEU A 53 10.23 -20.89 -23.07
N VAL A 54 10.12 -20.74 -21.76
CA VAL A 54 10.46 -21.82 -20.81
C VAL A 54 9.56 -23.04 -21.03
N PHE A 55 8.24 -22.84 -21.12
CA PHE A 55 7.31 -23.96 -21.28
C PHE A 55 7.33 -24.60 -22.68
N GLU A 56 7.65 -23.85 -23.72
CA GLU A 56 7.66 -24.35 -25.10
C GLU A 56 9.02 -24.94 -25.53
N GLU A 57 10.13 -24.34 -25.09
CA GLU A 57 11.47 -24.70 -25.60
C GLU A 57 12.36 -25.41 -24.57
N VAL A 58 12.14 -25.18 -23.28
CA VAL A 58 13.05 -25.67 -22.22
C VAL A 58 12.47 -26.88 -21.48
N MET A 59 11.15 -26.93 -21.33
CA MET A 59 10.48 -28.01 -20.61
C MET A 59 10.08 -29.15 -21.56
N GLU A 60 10.49 -30.37 -21.21
CA GLU A 60 10.19 -31.57 -21.98
C GLU A 60 8.73 -32.05 -21.77
N ASP A 61 8.19 -31.89 -20.56
CA ASP A 61 6.78 -32.17 -20.25
C ASP A 61 6.19 -31.07 -19.34
N PRO A 62 5.55 -30.04 -19.93
CA PRO A 62 4.89 -28.98 -19.17
C PRO A 62 3.62 -29.44 -18.45
N GLU A 63 2.96 -30.52 -18.89
CA GLU A 63 1.73 -31.01 -18.27
C GLU A 63 2.01 -31.70 -16.93
N SER A 64 3.06 -32.51 -16.84
CA SER A 64 3.47 -33.11 -15.55
C SER A 64 3.78 -32.06 -14.50
N PHE A 65 4.44 -30.96 -14.87
CA PHE A 65 4.71 -29.86 -13.95
C PHE A 65 3.43 -29.19 -13.44
N ALA A 66 2.46 -28.95 -14.33
CA ALA A 66 1.17 -28.38 -13.95
C ALA A 66 0.39 -29.30 -13.00
N GLU A 67 0.40 -30.61 -13.26
CA GLU A 67 -0.22 -31.61 -12.39
C GLU A 67 0.45 -31.69 -11.01
N ASP A 68 1.78 -31.60 -10.95
CA ASP A 68 2.50 -31.56 -9.67
C ASP A 68 2.21 -30.30 -8.87
N MET A 69 2.08 -29.14 -9.53
CA MET A 69 1.67 -27.90 -8.86
C MET A 69 0.26 -28.00 -8.29
N ARG A 70 -0.68 -28.67 -8.99
CA ARG A 70 -2.05 -28.88 -8.50
C ARG A 70 -2.12 -29.77 -7.25
N LYS A 71 -1.14 -30.66 -7.06
CA LYS A 71 -1.06 -31.53 -5.87
C LYS A 71 -0.64 -30.78 -4.60
N ILE A 72 -0.09 -29.57 -4.74
CA ILE A 72 0.32 -28.76 -3.58
C ILE A 72 -0.93 -28.21 -2.89
N ALA A 73 -1.20 -28.71 -1.67
CA ALA A 73 -2.25 -28.17 -0.83
C ALA A 73 -1.90 -26.73 -0.43
N ILE A 74 -2.74 -25.77 -0.83
CA ILE A 74 -2.61 -24.38 -0.40
C ILE A 74 -3.11 -24.30 1.05
N PRO A 75 -2.25 -23.95 2.03
CA PRO A 75 -2.69 -23.81 3.40
C PRO A 75 -3.69 -22.65 3.52
N GLU A 76 -4.65 -22.79 4.42
CA GLU A 76 -5.55 -21.69 4.74
C GLU A 76 -4.75 -20.48 5.22
N THR A 77 -5.25 -19.28 4.91
CA THR A 77 -4.62 -18.06 5.44
C THR A 77 -4.73 -18.07 6.96
N LEU A 78 -3.73 -17.51 7.66
CA LEU A 78 -3.79 -17.33 9.13
C LEU A 78 -5.04 -16.59 9.61
N SER A 79 -5.67 -15.80 8.74
CA SER A 79 -6.89 -15.06 9.04
C SER A 79 -8.17 -15.88 8.95
N ALA A 80 -8.12 -17.07 8.34
CA ALA A 80 -9.30 -17.92 8.15
C ALA A 80 -9.86 -18.44 9.48
N GLN A 81 -9.01 -18.56 10.50
CA GLN A 81 -9.39 -19.00 11.85
C GLN A 81 -10.23 -17.98 12.64
N TYR A 82 -10.35 -16.73 12.17
CA TYR A 82 -11.07 -15.68 12.87
C TYR A 82 -12.40 -15.36 12.20
N ASP A 83 -13.43 -15.16 13.01
CA ASP A 83 -14.71 -14.62 12.54
C ASP A 83 -14.52 -13.22 11.96
N ARG A 84 -15.10 -12.99 10.79
CA ARG A 84 -15.08 -11.69 10.12
C ARG A 84 -16.41 -10.98 10.40
N PRO A 85 -16.43 -9.94 11.26
CA PRO A 85 -17.65 -9.18 11.51
C PRO A 85 -18.15 -8.53 10.22
N LEU A 86 -19.44 -8.22 10.19
CA LEU A 86 -20.06 -7.58 9.03
C LEU A 86 -19.41 -6.21 8.78
N LYS A 87 -19.31 -5.84 7.50
CA LYS A 87 -18.72 -4.56 7.08
C LYS A 87 -19.36 -3.37 7.81
N GLU A 88 -20.66 -3.42 8.03
CA GLU A 88 -21.45 -2.40 8.72
C GLU A 88 -21.02 -2.22 10.19
N GLU A 89 -20.79 -3.32 10.91
CA GLU A 89 -20.32 -3.31 12.30
C GLU A 89 -18.90 -2.75 12.42
N VAL A 90 -18.03 -3.10 11.47
CA VAL A 90 -16.67 -2.55 11.39
C VAL A 90 -16.71 -1.04 11.16
N ILE A 91 -17.59 -0.56 10.28
CA ILE A 91 -17.76 0.88 10.03
C ILE A 91 -18.33 1.58 11.27
N ALA A 92 -19.37 1.02 11.90
CA ALA A 92 -20.00 1.61 13.08
C ALA A 92 -19.04 1.71 14.26
N SER A 93 -18.25 0.67 14.54
CA SER A 93 -17.22 0.69 15.58
C SER A 93 -16.11 1.70 15.28
N HIS A 94 -15.68 1.81 14.02
CA HIS A 94 -14.70 2.80 13.61
C HIS A 94 -15.22 4.23 13.82
N VAL A 95 -16.40 4.56 13.29
CA VAL A 95 -17.03 5.88 13.46
C VAL A 95 -17.20 6.21 14.94
N THR A 96 -17.75 5.29 15.73
CA THR A 96 -17.96 5.45 17.18
C THR A 96 -16.66 5.77 17.92
N ARG A 97 -15.56 5.06 17.62
CA ARG A 97 -14.25 5.31 18.24
C ARG A 97 -13.73 6.72 17.96
N PHE A 98 -13.96 7.24 16.75
CA PHE A 98 -13.43 8.53 16.32
C PHE A 98 -14.37 9.71 16.57
N SER A 99 -15.66 9.48 16.79
CA SER A 99 -16.65 10.53 17.10
C SER A 99 -16.64 10.97 18.56
N GLN A 100 -15.98 10.23 19.47
CA GLN A 100 -15.84 10.60 20.90
C GLN A 100 -14.92 11.82 21.15
N GLY A 101 -14.44 12.50 20.10
CA GLY A 101 -13.56 13.67 20.20
C GLY A 101 -14.27 15.04 20.27
N VAL A 102 -15.60 15.11 20.31
CA VAL A 102 -16.32 16.40 20.36
C VAL A 102 -17.37 16.40 21.49
N GLY A 103 -16.92 16.82 22.69
CA GLY A 103 -17.78 17.42 23.70
C GLY A 103 -18.39 16.46 24.75
N GLY A 104 -17.82 16.47 25.96
CA GLY A 104 -18.45 15.85 27.12
C GLY A 104 -17.52 15.64 28.31
N SER A 105 -16.94 16.71 28.84
CA SER A 105 -16.38 16.68 30.20
C SER A 105 -17.54 16.52 31.19
N GLN A 106 -17.87 15.30 31.56
CA GLN A 106 -18.53 15.01 32.83
C GLN A 106 -17.66 14.05 33.62
N HIS A 107 -17.03 14.63 34.63
CA HIS A 107 -16.30 13.96 35.68
C HIS A 107 -17.29 13.10 36.49
N ILE A 108 -17.42 11.83 36.14
CA ILE A 108 -17.97 10.82 37.04
C ILE A 108 -16.79 10.28 37.83
N VAL A 109 -16.73 10.66 39.12
CA VAL A 109 -15.81 10.07 40.09
C VAL A 109 -16.15 8.59 40.18
N GLN A 110 -15.28 7.74 39.66
CA GLN A 110 -15.28 6.32 40.00
C GLN A 110 -14.30 6.13 41.17
N PRO A 111 -14.67 5.41 42.24
CA PRO A 111 -13.77 5.14 43.34
C PRO A 111 -12.63 4.23 42.86
N ASP A 112 -11.40 4.63 43.21
CA ASP A 112 -10.17 3.95 42.84
C ASP A 112 -10.22 2.46 43.21
N GLN A 113 -9.99 1.62 42.20
CA GLN A 113 -9.46 0.28 42.39
C GLN A 113 -8.08 0.28 41.74
N GLU A 114 -7.05 0.40 42.56
CA GLU A 114 -5.66 0.38 42.11
C GLU A 114 -5.36 -0.92 41.35
N THR A 115 -5.01 -0.79 40.08
CA THR A 115 -4.27 -1.83 39.35
C THR A 115 -2.98 -1.20 38.80
N PRO A 116 -1.81 -1.82 39.00
CA PRO A 116 -0.54 -1.16 38.72
C PRO A 116 -0.37 -0.88 37.22
N ARG A 117 -0.38 0.39 36.81
CA ARG A 117 -0.01 0.80 35.45
C ARG A 117 1.49 0.63 35.26
N THR A 118 1.91 -0.36 34.51
CA THR A 118 3.29 -0.46 34.02
C THR A 118 3.56 0.73 33.10
N ARG A 119 4.38 1.68 33.57
CA ARG A 119 4.80 2.85 32.78
C ARG A 119 5.67 2.36 31.62
N ARG A 120 5.24 2.59 30.37
CA ARG A 120 6.13 2.45 29.22
C ARG A 120 7.21 3.54 29.30
N PRO A 121 8.51 3.20 29.10
CA PRO A 121 9.58 4.19 29.15
C PRO A 121 9.47 5.17 27.98
N LYS A 122 9.67 6.47 28.27
CA LYS A 122 9.78 7.55 27.29
C LYS A 122 11.17 7.48 26.64
N TYR A 123 11.24 7.30 25.33
CA TYR A 123 12.51 7.45 24.61
C TYR A 123 12.85 8.95 24.45
N PRO A 124 14.11 9.36 24.66
CA PRO A 124 14.53 10.74 24.52
C PRO A 124 14.57 11.20 23.05
N GLN A 125 14.11 12.43 22.82
CA GLN A 125 14.37 13.12 21.56
C GLN A 125 15.84 13.49 21.47
N HIS A 126 16.54 12.92 20.49
CA HIS A 126 17.81 13.46 20.04
C HIS A 126 17.56 14.35 18.82
N GLN A 127 17.69 15.65 19.06
CA GLN A 127 18.01 16.67 18.08
C GLN A 127 19.36 16.34 17.43
N LEU A 128 19.52 16.60 16.13
CA LEU A 128 20.73 16.98 15.37
C LEU A 128 20.44 16.69 13.88
N THR A 129 19.99 17.66 13.09
CA THR A 129 20.69 18.79 12.44
C THR A 129 20.75 18.56 10.93
N LYS A 130 20.53 19.67 10.23
CA LYS A 130 20.44 19.81 8.79
C LYS A 130 21.74 19.35 8.12
N LEU A 131 21.66 18.47 7.12
CA LEU A 131 22.66 18.46 6.05
C LEU A 131 21.99 18.70 4.71
N ARG A 132 22.53 19.70 4.03
CA ARG A 132 22.03 20.34 2.82
C ARG A 132 22.21 19.42 1.62
N TYR A 133 21.30 19.57 0.66
CA TYR A 133 21.48 19.13 -0.72
C TYR A 133 22.82 19.66 -1.27
N ALA A 134 23.65 18.74 -1.78
CA ALA A 134 24.74 19.07 -2.70
C ALA A 134 24.39 18.48 -4.07
N LYS A 135 24.39 19.38 -5.05
CA LYS A 135 24.08 19.23 -6.46
C LYS A 135 25.42 18.99 -7.18
N CYS A 136 25.61 17.88 -7.85
CA CYS A 136 26.68 17.64 -8.83
C CYS A 136 26.23 16.51 -9.76
N ARG A 137 26.45 16.52 -11.07
CA ARG A 137 26.59 17.54 -12.11
C ARG A 137 26.24 16.80 -13.39
#